data_AF-A0A535F9I0-F1
#
_entry.id   AF-A0A535F9I0-F1
#
_cell.length_a   1.000
_cell.length_b   1.000
_cell.length_c   1.000
_cell.angle_alpha   90.00
_cell.angle_beta   90.00
_cell.angle_gamma   90.00
#
_symmetry.space_group_name_H-M   'P 1'
#
loop_
_entity.id
_entity.type
_entity.pdbx_description
1 polymer ?
#
loop_
_entity_poly.entity_id
_entity_poly.type
_entity_poly.pdbx_seq_one_letter_code
_entity_poly.pdbx_strand_id
1 'polypeptide(L)'
;MRFLFLVTLGPVQGFIASARRTRDLHFGSWFLSELSRAAAHEINARNGYLIFPAPENTVWLQPGQSFNVANRILALIEQKPEELAVQVQAAVFRRLHAIRDKVYKDIALFGEQRAVAYRQIDDLIELMWVTLPYEEKPYHEVRKDLESLMAVRKNTLTFQPVKWGAEAPKSSLDGQLESVILESESPPPNATTAE
;
A
#
# COMPACT_ATOMS: atom_id res chain seq x y z
N MET A 1 -29.24 -2.07 4.01
CA MET A 1 -28.76 -0.74 3.59
C MET A 1 -27.48 -0.91 2.81
N ARG A 2 -27.35 -0.26 1.67
CA ARG A 2 -26.15 -0.35 0.83
C ARG A 2 -25.28 0.88 0.99
N PHE A 3 -23.98 0.71 0.78
CA PHE A 3 -23.01 1.80 0.85
C PHE A 3 -22.08 1.79 -0.35
N LEU A 4 -21.75 2.97 -0.85
CA LEU A 4 -20.65 3.14 -1.78
C LEU A 4 -19.37 3.35 -0.96
N PHE A 5 -18.47 2.38 -1.05
CA PHE A 5 -17.24 2.29 -0.27
C PHE A 5 -16.03 2.52 -1.16
N LEU A 6 -15.18 3.48 -0.78
CA LEU A 6 -14.00 3.87 -1.54
C LEU A 6 -12.76 3.75 -0.68
N VAL A 7 -11.79 2.97 -1.13
CA VAL A 7 -10.47 2.80 -0.52
C VAL A 7 -9.41 3.36 -1.44
N THR A 8 -8.41 4.04 -0.88
CA THR A 8 -7.20 4.41 -1.59
C THR A 8 -5.96 4.02 -0.79
N LEU A 9 -4.95 3.51 -1.50
CA LEU A 9 -3.64 3.21 -0.94
C LEU A 9 -2.63 4.29 -1.38
N GLY A 10 -1.75 4.68 -0.48
CA GLY A 10 -0.68 5.66 -0.70
C GLY A 10 0.53 5.43 0.21
N PRO A 11 1.59 6.25 0.09
CA PRO A 11 1.74 7.44 -0.78
C PRO A 11 2.30 7.10 -2.18
N VAL A 12 1.51 7.20 -3.24
CA VAL A 12 1.95 6.83 -4.61
C VAL A 12 3.17 7.62 -5.09
N GLN A 13 3.18 8.93 -4.85
CA GLN A 13 4.26 9.79 -5.33
C GLN A 13 5.58 9.55 -4.58
N GLY A 14 5.55 9.21 -3.29
CA GLY A 14 6.75 8.89 -2.52
C GLY A 14 7.49 7.68 -3.08
N PHE A 15 6.77 6.62 -3.43
CA PHE A 15 7.35 5.41 -4.06
C PHE A 15 7.92 5.67 -5.45
N ILE A 16 7.28 6.52 -6.24
CA ILE A 16 7.74 6.83 -7.60
C ILE A 16 8.97 7.73 -7.52
N ALA A 17 8.98 8.70 -6.61
CA ALA A 17 10.07 9.67 -6.47
C ALA A 17 11.36 9.06 -5.90
N SER A 18 11.28 7.99 -5.11
CA SER A 18 12.45 7.32 -4.53
C SER A 18 13.19 6.38 -5.50
N ALA A 19 12.63 6.11 -6.67
CA ALA A 19 13.21 5.19 -7.65
C ALA A 19 14.46 5.79 -8.33
N ARG A 20 15.61 5.09 -8.23
CA ARG A 20 16.85 5.49 -8.91
C ARG A 20 17.05 4.84 -10.28
N ARG A 21 16.43 3.67 -10.50
CA ARG A 21 16.52 2.90 -11.74
C ARG A 21 15.12 2.49 -12.22
N THR A 22 14.99 2.17 -13.50
CA THR A 22 13.73 1.67 -14.09
C THR A 22 13.19 0.44 -13.37
N ARG A 23 14.08 -0.42 -12.83
CA ARG A 23 13.70 -1.57 -12.02
C ARG A 23 13.00 -1.17 -10.72
N ASP A 24 13.47 -0.12 -10.06
CA ASP A 24 12.89 0.37 -8.81
C ASP A 24 11.51 0.98 -9.07
N LEU A 25 11.36 1.73 -10.17
CA LEU A 25 10.09 2.28 -10.62
C LEU A 25 9.07 1.17 -10.96
N HIS A 26 9.52 0.15 -11.69
CA HIS A 26 8.69 -1.01 -12.02
C HIS A 26 8.25 -1.75 -10.76
N PHE A 27 9.18 -1.99 -9.82
CA PHE A 27 8.87 -2.62 -8.54
C PHE A 27 7.87 -1.78 -7.74
N GLY A 28 8.04 -0.47 -7.62
CA GLY A 28 7.10 0.39 -6.90
C GLY A 28 5.69 0.34 -7.47
N SER A 29 5.56 0.33 -8.80
CA SER A 29 4.28 0.20 -9.49
C SER A 29 3.64 -1.17 -9.25
N TRP A 30 4.42 -2.25 -9.38
CA TRP A 30 3.97 -3.61 -9.08
C TRP A 30 3.55 -3.76 -7.62
N PHE A 31 4.33 -3.21 -6.70
CA PHE A 31 4.13 -3.32 -5.26
C PHE A 31 2.83 -2.65 -4.82
N LEU A 32 2.57 -1.42 -5.26
CA LEU A 32 1.30 -0.74 -4.97
C LEU A 32 0.11 -1.47 -5.61
N SER A 33 0.28 -2.01 -6.82
CA SER A 33 -0.74 -2.83 -7.49
C SER A 33 -1.04 -4.11 -6.70
N GLU A 34 0.00 -4.78 -6.21
CA GLU A 34 -0.11 -6.01 -5.41
C GLU A 34 -0.87 -5.78 -4.08
N LEU A 35 -0.57 -4.68 -3.38
CA LEU A 35 -1.26 -4.32 -2.14
C LEU A 35 -2.71 -3.88 -2.40
N SER A 36 -2.94 -3.13 -3.48
CA SER A 36 -4.29 -2.72 -3.88
C SER A 36 -5.15 -3.91 -4.29
N ARG A 37 -4.53 -4.91 -4.91
CA ARG A 37 -5.18 -6.19 -5.21
C ARG A 37 -5.53 -6.95 -3.94
N ALA A 38 -4.66 -6.97 -2.92
CA ALA A 38 -4.99 -7.58 -1.64
C ALA A 38 -6.21 -6.90 -0.98
N ALA A 39 -6.32 -5.58 -1.08
CA ALA A 39 -7.51 -4.84 -0.63
C ALA A 39 -8.77 -5.24 -1.41
N ALA A 40 -8.72 -5.23 -2.75
CA ALA A 40 -9.83 -5.62 -3.61
C ALA A 40 -10.26 -7.08 -3.38
N HIS A 41 -9.29 -7.99 -3.21
CA HIS A 41 -9.53 -9.39 -2.89
C HIS A 41 -10.31 -9.54 -1.57
N GLU A 42 -9.89 -8.85 -0.51
CA GLU A 42 -10.60 -8.92 0.78
C GLU A 42 -12.02 -8.35 0.67
N ILE A 43 -12.22 -7.22 -0.03
CA ILE A 43 -13.56 -6.67 -0.26
C ILE A 43 -14.46 -7.70 -0.96
N ASN A 44 -13.98 -8.30 -2.04
CA ASN A 44 -14.73 -9.32 -2.78
C ASN A 44 -15.00 -10.58 -1.93
N ALA A 45 -13.99 -11.06 -1.17
CA ALA A 45 -14.13 -12.21 -0.29
C ALA A 45 -15.14 -12.00 0.85
N ARG A 46 -15.43 -10.74 1.18
CA ARG A 46 -16.46 -10.34 2.16
C ARG A 46 -17.77 -9.93 1.49
N ASN A 47 -18.05 -10.42 0.28
CA ASN A 47 -19.27 -10.15 -0.49
C ASN A 47 -19.47 -8.69 -0.91
N GLY A 48 -18.41 -7.88 -0.95
CA GLY A 48 -18.46 -6.56 -1.57
C GLY A 48 -18.41 -6.67 -3.09
N TYR A 49 -19.31 -5.94 -3.77
CA TYR A 49 -19.32 -5.88 -5.23
C TYR A 49 -18.34 -4.82 -5.72
N LEU A 50 -17.25 -5.25 -6.36
CA LEU A 50 -16.23 -4.35 -6.89
C LEU A 50 -16.73 -3.63 -8.16
N ILE A 51 -16.85 -2.31 -8.07
CA ILE A 51 -17.13 -1.45 -9.23
C ILE A 51 -15.82 -1.09 -9.94
N PHE A 52 -14.75 -0.89 -9.17
CA PHE A 52 -13.40 -0.68 -9.68
C PHE A 52 -12.37 -1.19 -8.65
N PRO A 53 -11.38 -2.02 -9.03
CA PRO A 53 -11.27 -2.68 -10.33
C PRO A 53 -12.48 -3.60 -10.58
N ALA A 54 -12.85 -3.84 -11.84
CA ALA A 54 -13.93 -4.76 -12.19
C ALA A 54 -13.33 -6.03 -12.83
N PRO A 55 -12.77 -6.96 -12.04
CA PRO A 55 -12.19 -8.18 -12.59
C PRO A 55 -13.28 -9.08 -13.18
N GLU A 56 -13.07 -9.60 -14.39
CA GLU A 56 -13.98 -10.59 -14.99
C GLU A 56 -13.92 -11.94 -14.24
N ASN A 57 -12.79 -12.23 -13.60
CA ASN A 57 -12.58 -13.41 -12.80
C ASN A 57 -11.95 -13.07 -11.46
N THR A 58 -12.59 -13.45 -10.36
CA THR A 58 -12.12 -13.18 -9.00
C THR A 58 -10.81 -13.88 -8.64
N VAL A 59 -10.44 -14.97 -9.35
CA VAL A 59 -9.13 -15.63 -9.22
C VAL A 59 -7.99 -14.64 -9.53
N TRP A 60 -8.22 -13.66 -10.40
CA TRP A 60 -7.23 -12.63 -10.73
C TRP A 60 -6.89 -11.72 -9.56
N LEU A 61 -7.72 -11.68 -8.52
CA LEU A 61 -7.45 -10.93 -7.30
C LEU A 61 -6.52 -11.68 -6.34
N GLN A 62 -6.20 -12.95 -6.59
CA GLN A 62 -5.30 -13.69 -5.72
C GLN A 62 -3.87 -13.10 -5.72
N PRO A 63 -3.10 -13.30 -4.63
CA PRO A 63 -1.73 -12.81 -4.54
C PRO A 63 -0.85 -13.30 -5.69
N GLY A 64 -0.02 -12.41 -6.25
CA GLY A 64 0.96 -12.74 -7.29
C GLY A 64 0.41 -12.92 -8.72
N GLN A 65 -0.88 -12.67 -8.94
CA GLN A 65 -1.46 -12.64 -10.29
C GLN A 65 -1.01 -11.39 -11.07
N SER A 66 -1.09 -11.44 -12.41
CA SER A 66 -0.68 -10.34 -13.29
C SER A 66 -1.73 -9.23 -13.43
N PHE A 67 -2.90 -9.39 -12.82
CA PHE A 67 -3.97 -8.40 -12.90
C PHE A 67 -3.59 -7.13 -12.15
N ASN A 68 -3.52 -6.03 -12.90
CA ASN A 68 -3.14 -4.74 -12.37
C ASN A 68 -4.32 -4.07 -11.69
N VAL A 69 -4.12 -3.69 -10.43
CA VAL A 69 -5.11 -2.97 -9.64
C VAL A 69 -4.54 -1.60 -9.31
N ALA A 70 -5.24 -0.55 -9.71
CA ALA A 70 -4.84 0.81 -9.33
C ALA A 70 -4.96 0.99 -7.81
N ASN A 71 -4.31 2.02 -7.28
CA ASN A 71 -4.31 2.38 -5.85
C ASN A 71 -5.67 2.90 -5.31
N ARG A 72 -6.74 2.60 -6.03
CA ARG A 72 -8.10 3.08 -5.79
C ARG A 72 -9.06 1.92 -6.01
N ILE A 73 -9.88 1.64 -5.01
CA ILE A 73 -10.86 0.57 -5.03
C ILE A 73 -12.23 1.16 -4.68
N LEU A 74 -13.20 1.02 -5.56
CA LEU A 74 -14.58 1.44 -5.38
C LEU A 74 -15.47 0.20 -5.37
N ALA A 75 -16.30 0.05 -4.35
CA ALA A 75 -17.18 -1.08 -4.18
C ALA A 75 -18.55 -0.67 -3.66
N LEU A 76 -19.55 -1.50 -3.96
CA LEU A 76 -20.85 -1.48 -3.33
C LEU A 76 -20.86 -2.56 -2.24
N ILE A 77 -21.21 -2.20 -1.01
CA ILE A 77 -21.20 -3.10 0.14
C ILE A 77 -22.52 -3.04 0.91
N GLU A 78 -22.85 -4.12 1.60
CA GLU A 78 -24.02 -4.21 2.49
C GLU A 78 -23.65 -4.38 3.97
N GLN A 79 -22.43 -4.82 4.26
CA GLN A 79 -21.92 -4.86 5.63
C GLN A 79 -21.56 -3.47 6.17
N LYS A 80 -21.29 -3.41 7.47
CA LYS A 80 -20.80 -2.21 8.16
C LYS A 80 -19.43 -1.79 7.58
N PRO A 81 -19.32 -0.56 7.06
CA PRO A 81 -18.09 -0.08 6.44
C PRO A 81 -16.87 -0.11 7.37
N GLU A 82 -17.06 0.17 8.66
CA GLU A 82 -15.98 0.23 9.66
C GLU A 82 -15.35 -1.15 9.89
N GLU A 83 -16.19 -2.18 10.00
CA GLU A 83 -15.74 -3.56 10.19
C GLU A 83 -15.01 -4.07 8.95
N LEU A 84 -15.52 -3.76 7.75
CA LEU A 84 -14.85 -4.11 6.50
C LEU A 84 -13.51 -3.37 6.35
N ALA A 85 -13.44 -2.09 6.69
CA ALA A 85 -12.21 -1.32 6.58
C ALA A 85 -11.07 -1.91 7.43
N VAL A 86 -11.37 -2.35 8.65
CA VAL A 86 -10.40 -3.05 9.52
C VAL A 86 -9.91 -4.34 8.87
N GLN A 87 -10.81 -5.12 8.28
CA GLN A 87 -10.46 -6.38 7.59
C GLN A 87 -9.59 -6.14 6.36
N VAL A 88 -9.94 -5.13 5.54
CA VAL A 88 -9.18 -4.71 4.35
C VAL A 88 -7.79 -4.24 4.75
N GLN A 89 -7.68 -3.41 5.78
CA GLN A 89 -6.40 -2.97 6.31
C GLN A 89 -5.56 -4.16 6.75
N ALA A 90 -6.11 -5.09 7.54
CA ALA A 90 -5.41 -6.29 7.95
C ALA A 90 -4.94 -7.13 6.75
N ALA A 91 -5.72 -7.25 5.69
CA ALA A 91 -5.34 -7.98 4.47
C ALA A 91 -4.15 -7.32 3.74
N VAL A 92 -4.16 -5.99 3.61
CA VAL A 92 -3.06 -5.23 3.02
C VAL A 92 -1.78 -5.41 3.83
N PHE A 93 -1.85 -5.27 5.15
CA PHE A 93 -0.68 -5.46 6.03
C PHE A 93 -0.18 -6.90 6.02
N ARG A 94 -1.05 -7.91 6.01
CA ARG A 94 -0.63 -9.31 5.83
C ARG A 94 0.14 -9.50 4.52
N ARG A 95 -0.29 -8.88 3.42
CA ARG A 95 0.41 -8.99 2.14
C ARG A 95 1.75 -8.27 2.16
N LEU A 96 1.80 -7.06 2.72
CA LEU A 96 3.02 -6.29 2.95
C LEU A 96 4.05 -7.11 3.72
N HIS A 97 3.65 -7.68 4.86
CA HIS A 97 4.50 -8.52 5.71
C HIS A 97 4.97 -9.77 4.99
N ALA A 98 4.11 -10.43 4.21
CA ALA A 98 4.52 -11.60 3.43
C ALA A 98 5.59 -11.26 2.37
N ILE A 99 5.50 -10.10 1.71
CA ILE A 99 6.52 -9.63 0.76
C ILE A 99 7.83 -9.33 1.50
N ARG A 100 7.76 -8.56 2.59
CA ARG A 100 8.90 -8.24 3.46
C ARG A 100 9.62 -9.50 3.95
N ASP A 101 8.88 -10.45 4.51
CA ASP A 101 9.44 -11.65 5.12
C ASP A 101 10.07 -12.57 4.08
N LYS A 102 9.60 -12.54 2.82
CA LYS A 102 10.26 -13.23 1.71
C LYS A 102 11.64 -12.62 1.43
N VAL A 103 11.75 -11.30 1.39
CA VAL A 103 13.03 -10.60 1.16
C VAL A 103 14.04 -10.87 2.28
N TYR A 104 13.58 -10.91 3.52
CA TYR A 104 14.46 -11.18 4.67
C TYR A 104 14.93 -12.63 4.82
N LYS A 105 14.52 -13.54 3.94
CA LYS A 105 15.17 -14.85 3.81
C LYS A 105 16.54 -14.73 3.15
N ASP A 106 16.69 -13.75 2.26
CA ASP A 106 17.87 -13.57 1.41
C ASP A 106 18.78 -12.43 1.90
N ILE A 107 18.34 -11.67 2.93
CA ILE A 107 19.10 -10.55 3.52
C ILE A 107 19.29 -10.78 5.02
N ALA A 108 20.56 -10.76 5.45
CA ALA A 108 20.95 -10.89 6.84
C ALA A 108 20.82 -9.56 7.59
N LEU A 109 19.61 -9.26 8.10
CA LEU A 109 19.39 -8.20 9.08
C LEU A 109 19.10 -8.79 10.47
N PHE A 110 19.82 -8.32 11.49
CA PHE A 110 19.71 -8.83 12.86
C PHE A 110 19.46 -7.73 13.88
N GLY A 111 18.95 -8.12 15.05
CA GLY A 111 18.75 -7.24 16.20
C GLY A 111 18.00 -5.96 15.85
N GLU A 112 18.58 -4.82 16.25
CA GLU A 112 17.94 -3.51 16.10
C GLU A 112 17.75 -3.08 14.63
N GLN A 113 18.63 -3.49 13.71
CA GLN A 113 18.48 -3.17 12.28
C GLN A 113 17.19 -3.75 11.71
N ARG A 114 16.91 -5.02 12.04
CA ARG A 114 15.66 -5.68 11.62
C ARG A 114 14.46 -5.02 12.29
N ALA A 115 14.57 -4.65 13.56
CA ALA A 115 13.48 -3.98 14.28
C ALA A 115 13.16 -2.59 13.69
N VAL A 116 14.18 -1.78 13.38
CA VAL A 116 14.02 -0.48 12.69
C VAL A 116 13.38 -0.69 11.32
N ALA A 117 13.87 -1.64 10.54
CA ALA A 117 13.33 -1.91 9.21
C ALA A 117 11.86 -2.33 9.25
N TYR A 118 11.45 -3.11 10.25
CA TYR A 118 10.04 -3.47 10.44
C TYR A 118 9.20 -2.23 10.73
N ARG A 119 9.65 -1.35 11.63
CA ARG A 119 8.94 -0.10 11.95
C ARG A 119 8.81 0.83 10.75
N GLN A 120 9.86 0.97 9.94
CA GLN A 120 9.83 1.75 8.70
C GLN A 120 8.86 1.14 7.67
N ILE A 121 8.85 -0.19 7.50
CA ILE A 121 7.95 -0.87 6.57
C ILE A 121 6.49 -0.79 7.04
N ASP A 122 6.25 -0.91 8.34
CA ASP A 122 4.90 -0.85 8.91
C ASP A 122 4.26 0.55 8.79
N ASP A 123 5.07 1.60 8.69
CA ASP A 123 4.59 2.97 8.46
C ASP A 123 4.48 3.34 6.97
N LEU A 124 5.02 2.50 6.09
CA LEU A 124 5.19 2.80 4.67
C LEU A 124 3.87 3.01 3.92
N ILE A 125 2.81 2.29 4.31
CA ILE A 125 1.55 2.24 3.57
C ILE A 125 0.44 2.93 4.34
N GLU A 126 -0.13 3.95 3.71
CA GLU A 126 -1.34 4.59 4.17
C GLU A 126 -2.56 4.03 3.43
N LEU A 127 -3.52 3.50 4.20
CA LEU A 127 -4.82 3.10 3.70
C LEU A 127 -5.88 4.08 4.20
N MET A 128 -6.47 4.80 3.27
CA MET A 128 -7.59 5.70 3.52
C MET A 128 -8.87 5.11 2.94
N TRP A 129 -9.99 5.33 3.61
CA TRP A 129 -11.29 4.92 3.11
C TRP A 129 -12.35 5.94 3.47
N VAL A 130 -13.41 5.99 2.66
CA VAL A 130 -14.63 6.77 2.90
C VAL A 130 -15.84 5.97 2.45
N THR A 131 -17.01 6.30 2.98
CA THR A 131 -18.26 5.62 2.66
C THR A 131 -19.43 6.59 2.64
N LEU A 132 -20.44 6.32 1.81
CA LEU A 132 -21.72 7.01 1.83
C LEU A 132 -22.87 6.01 1.63
N PRO A 133 -24.02 6.17 2.30
CA PRO A 133 -25.22 5.39 2.00
C PRO A 133 -25.64 5.51 0.53
N TYR A 134 -26.10 4.42 -0.07
CA TYR A 134 -26.48 4.34 -1.47
C TYR A 134 -27.81 3.61 -1.66
N GLU A 135 -28.92 4.36 -1.67
CA GLU A 135 -30.27 3.81 -1.91
C GLU A 135 -31.08 4.65 -2.90
N GLU A 136 -31.42 5.89 -2.53
CA GLU A 136 -32.40 6.70 -3.27
C GLU A 136 -31.76 7.65 -4.29
N LYS A 137 -30.50 8.03 -4.09
CA LYS A 137 -29.81 9.03 -4.91
C LYS A 137 -29.24 8.41 -6.20
N PRO A 138 -29.19 9.18 -7.32
CA PRO A 138 -28.49 8.77 -8.52
C PRO A 138 -27.02 8.45 -8.24
N TYR A 139 -26.52 7.36 -8.83
CA TYR A 139 -25.14 6.89 -8.63
C TYR A 139 -24.08 7.98 -8.85
N HIS A 140 -24.24 8.80 -9.89
CA HIS A 140 -23.28 9.82 -10.26
C HIS A 140 -23.14 10.92 -9.18
N GLU A 141 -24.23 11.29 -8.50
CA GLU A 141 -24.22 12.26 -7.41
C GLU A 141 -23.51 11.68 -6.19
N VAL A 142 -23.89 10.48 -5.75
CA VAL A 142 -23.27 9.81 -4.59
C VAL A 142 -21.78 9.58 -4.84
N ARG A 143 -21.39 9.20 -6.06
CA ARG A 143 -19.99 9.06 -6.43
C ARG A 143 -19.24 10.39 -6.35
N LYS A 144 -19.82 11.49 -6.84
CA LYS A 144 -19.19 12.83 -6.75
C LYS A 144 -18.97 13.27 -5.31
N ASP A 145 -19.97 13.04 -4.44
CA ASP A 145 -19.87 13.36 -3.02
C ASP A 145 -18.81 12.49 -2.33
N LEU A 146 -18.75 11.20 -2.67
CA LEU A 146 -17.77 10.26 -2.13
C LEU A 146 -16.33 10.65 -2.52
N GLU A 147 -16.11 11.08 -3.77
CA GLU A 147 -14.82 11.61 -4.22
C GLU A 147 -14.42 12.86 -3.43
N SER A 148 -15.37 13.77 -3.23
CA SER A 148 -15.15 15.00 -2.47
C SER A 148 -14.77 14.69 -1.02
N LEU A 149 -15.45 13.71 -0.40
CA LEU A 149 -15.13 13.24 0.95
C LEU A 149 -13.74 12.60 1.02
N MET A 150 -13.35 11.80 0.03
CA MET A 150 -11.99 11.24 -0.05
C MET A 150 -10.93 12.33 -0.22
N ALA A 151 -11.19 13.38 -1.00
CA ALA A 151 -10.27 14.51 -1.13
C ALA A 151 -10.08 15.24 0.22
N VAL A 152 -11.15 15.45 0.99
CA VAL A 152 -11.05 16.01 2.35
C VAL A 152 -10.28 15.07 3.28
N ARG A 153 -10.52 13.75 3.21
CA ARG A 153 -9.79 12.77 4.03
C ARG A 153 -8.28 12.83 3.77
N LYS A 154 -7.88 12.93 2.50
CA LYS A 154 -6.47 13.07 2.08
C LYS A 154 -5.82 14.38 2.55
N ASN A 155 -6.61 15.42 2.81
CA ASN A 155 -6.11 16.72 3.30
C ASN A 155 -6.14 16.83 4.84
N THR A 156 -6.69 15.84 5.55
CA THR A 156 -6.85 15.84 7.02
C THR A 156 -6.04 14.70 7.64
N LEU A 157 -4.83 14.50 7.12
CA LEU A 157 -3.91 13.45 7.57
C LEU A 157 -3.58 13.61 9.05
N THR A 158 -3.61 12.49 9.76
CA THR A 158 -3.17 12.43 11.15
C THR A 158 -1.72 11.99 11.17
N PHE A 159 -0.82 12.94 11.38
CA PHE A 159 0.60 12.64 11.49
C PHE A 159 0.88 11.99 12.86
N GLN A 160 1.33 10.75 12.83
CA GLN A 160 1.80 10.06 14.02
C GLN A 160 3.31 10.29 14.18
N PRO A 161 3.82 10.37 15.41
CA PRO A 161 5.25 10.41 15.63
C PRO A 161 5.87 9.11 15.12
N VAL A 162 6.96 9.22 14.37
CA VAL A 162 7.73 8.06 13.91
C VAL A 162 8.29 7.30 15.11
N LYS A 163 8.31 5.97 15.01
CA LYS A 163 8.81 5.06 16.06
C LYS A 163 10.23 4.57 15.78
N TRP A 164 10.87 5.14 14.77
CA TRP A 164 12.26 4.91 14.42
C TRP A 164 12.97 6.27 14.39
N GLY A 165 14.28 6.23 14.58
CA GLY A 165 15.09 7.43 14.72
C GLY A 165 16.34 7.09 15.51
N ALA A 166 17.47 7.07 14.82
CA ALA A 166 18.78 6.83 15.41
C ALA A 166 19.79 7.73 14.69
N GLU A 167 20.93 7.96 15.34
CA GLU A 167 22.09 8.58 14.69
C GLU A 167 22.73 7.54 13.74
N ALA A 168 22.09 7.37 12.58
CA ALA A 168 22.49 6.41 11.56
C ALA A 168 22.59 7.12 10.18
N PRO A 169 23.48 6.64 9.29
CA PRO A 169 23.52 7.13 7.91
C PRO A 169 22.15 7.02 7.24
N LYS A 170 21.83 7.93 6.33
CA LYS A 170 20.59 7.86 5.54
C LYS A 170 20.71 6.85 4.41
N SER A 171 19.57 6.34 3.96
CA SER A 171 19.45 5.46 2.80
C SER A 171 20.12 6.07 1.57
N SER A 172 20.96 5.29 0.88
CA SER A 172 21.59 5.72 -0.36
C SER A 172 20.62 5.78 -1.55
N LEU A 173 19.37 5.31 -1.40
CA LEU A 173 18.34 5.38 -2.43
C LEU A 173 17.72 6.77 -2.54
N ASP A 174 17.20 7.29 -1.44
CA ASP A 174 16.42 8.54 -1.42
C ASP A 174 16.84 9.52 -0.32
N GLY A 175 17.72 9.12 0.60
CA GLY A 175 18.19 9.95 1.70
C GLY A 175 17.14 10.28 2.77
N GLN A 176 15.93 9.71 2.70
CA GLN A 176 14.83 10.11 3.59
C GLN A 176 14.89 9.38 4.93
N LEU A 177 15.05 8.05 4.88
CA LEU A 177 15.05 7.18 6.05
C LEU A 177 16.47 6.80 6.48
N GLU A 178 16.65 6.44 7.74
CA GLU A 178 17.88 5.80 8.23
C GLU A 178 18.12 4.50 7.46
N SER A 179 19.36 4.29 7.01
CA SER A 179 19.79 3.04 6.40
C SER A 179 19.75 1.93 7.44
N VAL A 180 19.10 0.83 7.08
CA VAL A 180 19.11 -0.42 7.86
C VAL A 180 20.14 -1.41 7.33
N ILE A 181 20.80 -1.10 6.21
CA ILE A 181 21.89 -1.88 5.61
C ILE A 181 23.21 -1.25 6.08
N LEU A 182 24.12 -2.10 6.57
CA LEU A 182 25.46 -1.68 6.98
C LEU A 182 26.27 -1.21 5.77
N GLU A 183 27.13 -0.22 5.98
CA GLU A 183 28.01 0.29 4.93
C GLU A 183 29.00 -0.79 4.43
N SER A 184 29.42 -1.70 5.31
CA SER A 184 30.25 -2.86 4.94
C SER A 184 29.55 -3.85 4.00
N GLU A 185 28.22 -3.88 4.00
CA GLU A 185 27.39 -4.71 3.13
C GLU A 185 26.91 -3.94 1.88
N SER A 186 27.22 -2.64 1.79
CA SER A 186 26.87 -1.81 0.65
C SER A 186 27.97 -1.90 -0.42
N PRO A 187 27.63 -2.03 -1.71
CA PRO A 187 28.65 -2.01 -2.76
C PRO A 187 29.41 -0.68 -2.72
N PRO A 188 30.76 -0.69 -2.84
CA PRO A 188 31.53 0.54 -2.75
C PRO A 188 31.14 1.52 -3.85
N PRO A 189 31.24 2.84 -3.63
CA PRO A 189 30.69 3.87 -4.53
C PRO A 189 31.15 3.84 -6.00
N ASN A 190 32.15 3.02 -6.34
CA ASN A 190 32.76 2.93 -7.68
C ASN A 190 32.99 1.48 -8.16
N ALA A 191 32.18 0.51 -7.74
CA ALA A 191 32.18 -0.82 -8.37
C ALA A 191 31.50 -0.76 -9.75
N THR A 192 32.11 -0.05 -10.70
CA THR A 192 31.88 -0.28 -12.12
C THR A 192 32.33 -1.71 -12.37
N THR A 193 31.39 -2.62 -12.56
CA THR A 193 31.70 -3.93 -13.14
C THR A 193 32.35 -3.68 -14.49
N ALA A 194 33.65 -3.88 -14.55
CA ALA A 194 34.35 -4.01 -15.81
C ALA A 194 33.82 -5.29 -16.49
N GLU A 195 33.02 -5.10 -17.54
CA GLU A 195 32.88 -6.09 -18.62
C GLU A 195 34.07 -5.99 -19.56
#